data_AF-A0A7X3AU89-F1
#
_entry.id   AF-A0A7X3AU89-F1
#
_cell.length_a   1.000
_cell.length_b   1.000
_cell.length_c   1.000
_cell.angle_alpha   90.00
_cell.angle_beta   90.00
_cell.angle_gamma   90.00
#
_symmetry.space_group_name_H-M   'P 1'
#
loop_
_entity.id
_entity.type
_entity.pdbx_description
1 polymer ?
#
loop_
_entity_poly.entity_id
_entity_poly.type
_entity_poly.pdbx_seq_one_letter_code
_entity_poly.pdbx_strand_id
1 'polypeptide(L)'
;MNIVCLDMEGVLVPEIWIAFSEASGIPELRRTTRDEPDYDKLMTWRLGILKEHGLGLKEIQDTIAKIDPLPGAKAFLDELRATTQVIILSDTFEEFAKPLMEKLGWPTIFCNSLEVAENGEITGYKMRCEKSKLTTVKALQSIGYDTIASGDSFNDLGMIQASKAGFLFKSTEQIKADHPEIPAFEEFDDLLAAIKAAL
;
A
#
# COMPACT_ATOMS: atom_id res chain seq x y z
N MET A 1 -23.75 -0.43 5.99
CA MET A 1 -22.83 0.71 6.26
C MET A 1 -21.54 0.40 5.52
N ASN A 2 -20.91 1.36 4.84
CA ASN A 2 -19.76 1.08 3.98
C ASN A 2 -18.44 1.49 4.61
N ILE A 3 -17.38 0.73 4.36
CA ILE A 3 -15.99 1.15 4.55
C ILE A 3 -15.27 1.04 3.22
N VAL A 4 -14.54 2.09 2.84
CA VAL A 4 -13.67 2.06 1.66
C VAL A 4 -12.30 1.55 2.09
N CYS A 5 -11.82 0.49 1.45
CA CYS A 5 -10.51 -0.10 1.63
C CYS A 5 -9.62 0.26 0.43
N LEU A 6 -8.51 0.97 0.66
CA LEU A 6 -7.59 1.35 -0.39
C LEU A 6 -6.26 0.65 -0.21
N ASP A 7 -5.62 0.21 -1.30
CA ASP A 7 -4.17 0.00 -1.25
C ASP A 7 -3.44 1.34 -1.05
N MET A 8 -2.17 1.25 -0.67
CA MET A 8 -1.28 2.39 -0.44
C MET A 8 -0.38 2.64 -1.65
N GLU A 9 0.52 1.69 -1.94
CA GLU A 9 1.49 1.79 -3.04
C GLU A 9 0.73 1.63 -4.37
N GLY A 10 1.14 2.37 -5.41
CA GLY A 10 0.43 2.40 -6.70
C GLY A 10 -0.88 3.21 -6.70
N VAL A 11 -1.53 3.36 -5.53
CA VAL A 11 -2.82 4.06 -5.40
C VAL A 11 -2.69 5.45 -4.78
N LEU A 12 -2.08 5.58 -3.60
CA LEU A 12 -1.95 6.86 -2.89
C LEU A 12 -0.51 7.39 -2.91
N VAL A 13 0.47 6.49 -3.02
CA VAL A 13 1.90 6.80 -3.01
C VAL A 13 2.60 5.96 -4.08
N PRO A 14 3.79 6.35 -4.56
CA PRO A 14 4.58 5.48 -5.42
C PRO A 14 5.07 4.24 -4.67
N GLU A 15 5.47 3.22 -5.42
CA GLU A 15 6.17 2.03 -4.91
C GLU A 15 7.37 2.44 -4.04
N ILE A 16 7.31 2.17 -2.73
CA ILE A 16 8.24 2.72 -1.75
C ILE A 16 9.65 2.25 -2.03
N TRP A 17 9.88 0.97 -2.30
CA TRP A 17 11.23 0.44 -2.53
C TRP A 17 11.89 1.01 -3.79
N ILE A 18 11.10 1.23 -4.85
CA ILE A 18 11.59 1.84 -6.10
C ILE A 18 11.92 3.31 -5.87
N ALA A 19 11.00 4.06 -5.27
CA ALA A 19 11.20 5.48 -4.95
C ALA A 19 12.32 5.68 -3.92
N PHE A 20 12.47 4.77 -2.96
CA PHE A 20 13.56 4.76 -1.99
C PHE A 20 14.90 4.52 -2.67
N SER A 21 14.97 3.55 -3.58
CA SER A 21 16.19 3.30 -4.37
C SER A 21 16.63 4.55 -5.14
N GLU A 22 15.69 5.27 -5.75
CA GLU A 22 15.96 6.51 -6.47
C GLU A 22 16.41 7.64 -5.52
N ALA A 23 15.72 7.81 -4.38
CA ALA A 23 16.01 8.85 -3.41
C ALA A 23 17.32 8.62 -2.63
N SER A 24 17.70 7.36 -2.40
CA SER A 24 18.94 6.97 -1.72
C SER A 24 20.13 6.81 -2.66
N GLY A 25 19.89 6.65 -3.97
CA GLY A 25 20.93 6.35 -4.95
C GLY A 25 21.45 4.91 -4.86
N ILE A 26 20.67 3.97 -4.32
CA ILE A 26 21.02 2.56 -4.14
C ILE A 26 20.23 1.72 -5.16
N PRO A 27 20.71 1.54 -6.41
CA PRO A 27 19.96 0.92 -7.50
C PRO A 27 19.58 -0.55 -7.24
N GLU A 28 20.31 -1.22 -6.37
CA GLU A 28 20.07 -2.59 -5.96
C GLU A 28 18.64 -2.74 -5.40
N LEU A 29 18.18 -1.77 -4.60
CA LEU A 29 16.89 -1.83 -3.90
C LEU A 29 15.67 -1.77 -4.84
N ARG A 30 15.87 -1.57 -6.16
CA ARG A 30 14.83 -1.70 -7.19
C ARG A 30 14.34 -3.12 -7.39
N ARG A 31 15.05 -4.14 -6.88
CA ARG A 31 14.67 -5.55 -7.03
C ARG A 31 13.25 -5.78 -6.53
N THR A 32 12.42 -6.45 -7.32
CA THR A 32 11.01 -6.73 -7.06
C THR A 32 10.74 -8.23 -6.94
N THR A 33 9.50 -8.61 -6.66
CA THR A 33 9.06 -10.01 -6.67
C THR A 33 9.12 -10.66 -8.05
N ARG A 34 9.23 -9.87 -9.14
CA ARG A 34 9.52 -10.40 -10.49
C ARG A 34 10.94 -10.96 -10.58
N ASP A 35 11.88 -10.37 -9.84
CA ASP A 35 13.28 -10.76 -9.81
C ASP A 35 13.59 -11.77 -8.69
N GLU A 36 12.79 -11.77 -7.62
CA GLU A 36 12.83 -12.72 -6.51
C GLU A 36 11.40 -13.07 -6.04
N PRO A 37 10.81 -14.17 -6.54
CA PRO A 37 9.44 -14.53 -6.18
C PRO A 37 9.25 -14.87 -4.70
N ASP A 38 10.32 -15.28 -4.01
CA ASP A 38 10.32 -15.59 -2.59
C ASP A 38 10.45 -14.29 -1.77
N TYR A 39 9.32 -13.84 -1.21
CA TYR A 39 9.26 -12.59 -0.45
C TYR A 39 10.25 -12.57 0.72
N ASP A 40 10.48 -13.70 1.39
CA ASP A 40 11.37 -13.77 2.53
C ASP A 40 12.83 -13.62 2.10
N LYS A 41 13.22 -14.21 0.97
CA LYS A 41 14.54 -13.96 0.36
C LYS A 41 14.70 -12.53 -0.09
N LEU A 42 13.69 -11.95 -0.72
CA LEU A 42 13.73 -10.56 -1.18
C LEU A 42 13.91 -9.60 -0.01
N MET A 43 13.13 -9.78 1.07
CA MET A 43 13.22 -8.94 2.26
C MET A 43 14.53 -9.13 3.00
N THR A 44 14.99 -10.36 3.20
CA THR A 44 16.30 -10.63 3.80
C THR A 44 17.42 -9.92 3.02
N TRP A 45 17.36 -10.01 1.69
CA TRP A 45 18.30 -9.34 0.80
C TRP A 45 18.22 -7.81 0.93
N ARG A 46 17.03 -7.20 0.90
CA ARG A 46 16.83 -5.75 1.06
C ARG A 46 17.36 -5.23 2.39
N LEU A 47 17.06 -5.93 3.49
CA LEU A 47 17.56 -5.56 4.83
C LEU A 47 19.08 -5.71 4.92
N GLY A 48 19.67 -6.70 4.26
CA GLY A 48 21.12 -6.84 4.13
C GLY A 48 21.77 -5.62 3.46
N ILE A 49 21.21 -5.17 2.33
CA ILE A 49 21.68 -3.96 1.63
C ILE A 49 21.57 -2.72 2.53
N LEU A 50 20.44 -2.52 3.21
CA LEU A 50 20.28 -1.39 4.13
C LEU A 50 21.37 -1.39 5.22
N LYS A 51 21.69 -2.58 5.76
CA LYS A 51 22.76 -2.75 6.76
C LYS A 51 24.14 -2.46 6.20
N GLU A 52 24.46 -2.95 5.00
CA GLU A 52 25.75 -2.69 4.32
C GLU A 52 25.98 -1.19 4.09
N HIS A 53 24.90 -0.45 3.82
CA HIS A 53 24.93 1.00 3.66
C HIS A 53 24.79 1.79 4.98
N GLY A 54 24.68 1.11 6.13
CA GLY A 54 24.56 1.75 7.44
C GLY A 54 23.24 2.53 7.63
N LEU A 55 22.17 2.13 6.94
CA LEU A 55 20.88 2.79 6.99
C LEU A 55 20.00 2.18 8.09
N GLY A 56 19.91 2.87 9.23
CA GLY A 56 18.96 2.55 10.29
C GLY A 56 17.57 3.09 9.99
N LEU A 57 16.62 2.81 10.88
CA LEU A 57 15.23 3.24 10.77
C LEU A 57 15.10 4.75 10.53
N LYS A 58 15.90 5.54 11.24
CA LYS A 58 15.86 7.01 11.13
C LYS A 58 16.27 7.47 9.73
N GLU A 59 17.38 6.97 9.21
CA GLU A 59 17.89 7.33 7.87
C GLU A 59 16.91 6.89 6.77
N ILE A 60 16.26 5.74 6.98
CA ILE A 60 15.23 5.25 6.07
C ILE A 60 14.01 6.16 6.08
N GLN A 61 13.50 6.52 7.26
CA GLN A 61 12.37 7.44 7.39
C GLN A 61 12.70 8.83 6.83
N ASP A 62 13.91 9.35 7.07
CA ASP A 62 14.37 10.64 6.52
C ASP A 62 14.45 10.60 4.98
N THR A 63 14.77 9.45 4.40
CA THR A 63 14.78 9.25 2.94
C THR A 63 13.35 9.14 2.40
N ILE A 64 12.48 8.35 3.03
CA ILE A 64 11.06 8.22 2.64
C ILE A 64 10.32 9.55 2.78
N ALA A 65 10.68 10.40 3.76
CA ALA A 65 10.09 11.73 3.92
C ALA A 65 10.29 12.65 2.70
N LYS A 66 11.26 12.35 1.82
CA LYS A 66 11.47 13.07 0.55
C LYS A 66 10.56 12.57 -0.58
N ILE A 67 9.90 11.44 -0.41
CA ILE A 67 8.96 10.85 -1.38
C ILE A 67 7.59 11.46 -1.16
N ASP A 68 6.97 11.99 -2.21
CA ASP A 68 5.63 12.58 -2.13
C ASP A 68 4.53 11.56 -2.50
N PRO A 69 3.33 11.68 -1.90
CA PRO A 69 2.13 11.00 -2.40
C PRO A 69 1.89 11.32 -3.87
N LEU A 70 1.14 10.45 -4.56
CA LEU A 70 0.78 10.68 -5.95
C LEU A 70 0.00 12.00 -6.10
N PRO A 71 0.18 12.75 -7.20
CA PRO A 71 -0.54 13.99 -7.43
C PRO A 71 -2.06 13.79 -7.31
N GLY A 72 -2.70 14.55 -6.41
CA GLY A 72 -4.14 14.43 -6.15
C GLY A 72 -4.54 13.43 -5.05
N ALA A 73 -3.65 12.52 -4.63
CA ALA A 73 -3.97 11.46 -3.67
C ALA A 73 -4.51 11.99 -2.32
N LYS A 74 -3.88 13.05 -1.78
CA LYS A 74 -4.33 13.66 -0.53
C LYS A 74 -5.74 14.26 -0.66
N ALA A 75 -6.01 14.99 -1.74
CA ALA A 75 -7.32 15.61 -1.97
C ALA A 75 -8.41 14.54 -2.17
N PHE A 76 -8.10 13.50 -2.94
CA PHE A 76 -8.95 12.32 -3.10
C PHE A 76 -9.29 11.66 -1.76
N LEU A 77 -8.28 11.41 -0.92
CA LEU A 77 -8.45 10.78 0.38
C LEU A 77 -9.27 11.66 1.34
N ASP A 78 -9.03 12.98 1.35
CA ASP A 78 -9.78 13.93 2.18
C ASP A 78 -11.26 13.94 1.80
N GLU A 79 -11.57 13.95 0.50
CA GLU A 79 -12.94 13.93 -0.02
C GLU A 79 -13.67 12.61 0.30
N LEU A 80 -12.98 11.47 0.21
CA LEU A 80 -13.53 10.19 0.64
C LEU A 80 -13.82 10.19 2.15
N ARG A 81 -12.89 10.68 2.98
CA ARG A 81 -13.07 10.75 4.45
C ARG A 81 -14.19 11.69 4.88
N ALA A 82 -14.51 12.70 4.07
CA ALA A 82 -15.67 13.56 4.30
C ALA A 82 -17.01 12.84 4.02
N THR A 83 -16.99 11.78 3.21
CA THR A 83 -18.19 11.06 2.76
C THR A 83 -18.41 9.72 3.51
N THR A 84 -17.33 9.01 3.82
CA THR A 84 -17.37 7.66 4.41
C THR A 84 -16.09 7.34 5.20
N GLN A 85 -16.08 6.19 5.89
CA GLN A 85 -14.88 5.71 6.55
C GLN A 85 -13.92 5.07 5.55
N VAL A 86 -12.63 5.40 5.66
CA VAL A 86 -11.57 4.91 4.77
C VAL A 86 -10.50 4.22 5.60
N ILE A 87 -10.06 3.05 5.16
CA ILE A 87 -8.96 2.28 5.76
C ILE A 87 -7.97 1.93 4.64
N ILE A 88 -6.69 2.18 4.89
CA ILE A 88 -5.61 1.74 4.00
C ILE A 88 -5.20 0.31 4.38
N LEU A 89 -5.15 -0.60 3.40
CA LEU A 89 -4.71 -1.98 3.55
C LEU A 89 -3.48 -2.20 2.66
N SER A 90 -2.31 -2.36 3.25
CA SER A 90 -1.05 -2.45 2.49
C SER A 90 -0.16 -3.59 2.99
N ASP A 91 0.67 -4.12 2.10
CA ASP A 91 1.72 -5.10 2.44
C ASP A 91 3.06 -4.43 2.83
N THR A 92 3.08 -3.09 2.91
CA THR A 92 4.21 -2.32 3.45
C THR A 92 4.42 -2.55 4.96
N PHE A 93 5.31 -1.77 5.58
CA PHE A 93 5.58 -1.79 7.02
C PHE A 93 5.22 -0.46 7.68
N GLU A 94 4.68 -0.50 8.91
CA GLU A 94 4.28 0.69 9.68
C GLU A 94 5.41 1.72 9.77
N GLU A 95 6.61 1.24 10.04
CA GLU A 95 7.83 2.03 10.18
C GLU A 95 8.21 2.77 8.90
N PHE A 96 8.00 2.15 7.74
CA PHE A 96 8.28 2.73 6.43
C PHE A 96 7.16 3.64 5.96
N ALA A 97 5.90 3.28 6.22
CA ALA A 97 4.75 4.08 5.83
C ALA A 97 4.66 5.40 6.59
N LYS A 98 5.21 5.47 7.81
CA LYS A 98 5.04 6.60 8.73
C LYS A 98 5.23 8.00 8.10
N PRO A 99 6.32 8.32 7.37
CA PRO A 99 6.49 9.65 6.79
C PRO A 99 5.44 9.97 5.70
N LEU A 100 4.97 8.96 4.96
CA LEU A 100 3.93 9.12 3.95
C LEU A 100 2.54 9.26 4.59
N MET A 101 2.27 8.55 5.69
CA MET A 101 1.04 8.70 6.46
C MET A 101 0.90 10.11 7.04
N GLU A 102 2.01 10.73 7.48
CA GLU A 102 2.02 12.12 7.91
C GLU A 102 1.52 13.06 6.79
N LYS A 103 2.05 12.89 5.57
CA LYS A 103 1.66 13.68 4.39
C LYS A 103 0.20 13.46 3.98
N LEU A 104 -0.34 12.27 4.20
CA LEU A 104 -1.74 11.92 3.95
C LEU A 104 -2.69 12.33 5.10
N GLY A 105 -2.18 12.89 6.19
CA GLY A 105 -2.98 13.31 7.35
C GLY A 105 -3.45 12.13 8.19
N TRP A 106 -2.54 11.20 8.48
CA TRP A 106 -2.69 10.06 9.39
C TRP A 106 -4.00 9.26 9.23
N PRO A 107 -4.35 8.81 8.02
CA PRO A 107 -5.43 7.82 7.87
C PRO A 107 -5.09 6.52 8.60
N THR A 108 -6.11 5.76 9.00
CA THR A 108 -5.91 4.40 9.51
C THR A 108 -5.26 3.54 8.42
N ILE A 109 -4.14 2.91 8.76
CA ILE A 109 -3.47 1.92 7.94
C ILE A 109 -3.36 0.60 8.70
N PHE A 110 -3.64 -0.49 8.02
CA PHE A 110 -3.30 -1.83 8.48
C PHE A 110 -2.27 -2.42 7.53
N CYS A 111 -1.03 -2.55 8.00
CA CYS A 111 0.06 -3.16 7.25
C CYS A 111 0.86 -4.14 8.13
N ASN A 112 2.11 -4.46 7.73
CA ASN A 112 3.04 -5.30 8.46
C ASN A 112 3.94 -4.43 9.37
N SER A 113 4.87 -5.05 10.11
CA SER A 113 5.78 -4.33 11.02
C SER A 113 7.23 -4.78 10.83
N LEU A 114 8.17 -3.89 11.09
CA LEU A 114 9.60 -4.21 11.16
C LEU A 114 10.00 -4.60 12.58
N GLU A 115 11.03 -5.42 12.69
CA GLU A 115 11.74 -5.63 13.94
C GLU A 115 12.92 -4.67 13.99
N VAL A 116 12.91 -3.76 14.98
CA VAL A 116 13.90 -2.68 15.09
C VAL A 116 14.59 -2.77 16.44
N ALA A 117 15.92 -2.89 16.42
CA ALA A 117 16.73 -2.88 17.63
C ALA A 117 16.83 -1.48 18.27
N GLU A 118 17.26 -1.40 19.53
CA GLU A 118 17.39 -0.13 20.26
C GLU A 118 18.31 0.89 19.57
N ASN A 119 19.30 0.42 18.82
CA ASN A 119 20.22 1.25 18.03
C ASN A 119 19.62 1.74 16.70
N GLY A 120 18.37 1.38 16.38
CA GLY A 120 17.69 1.72 15.13
C GLY A 120 17.98 0.77 13.97
N GLU A 121 18.76 -0.30 14.17
CA GLU A 121 19.00 -1.32 13.14
C GLU A 121 17.72 -2.14 12.87
N ILE A 122 17.39 -2.37 11.61
CA ILE A 122 16.29 -3.27 11.23
C ILE A 122 16.82 -4.70 11.24
N THR A 123 16.34 -5.51 12.17
CA THR A 123 16.79 -6.90 12.36
C THR A 123 15.91 -7.92 11.67
N GLY A 124 14.71 -7.53 11.25
CA GLY A 124 13.73 -8.42 10.65
C GLY A 124 12.42 -7.71 10.33
N TYR A 125 11.39 -8.50 10.05
CA TYR A 125 10.02 -8.03 9.84
C TYR A 125 9.03 -9.10 10.27
N LYS A 126 7.79 -8.66 10.49
CA LYS A 126 6.68 -9.50 10.91
C LYS A 126 5.44 -9.19 10.09
N MET A 127 4.96 -10.22 9.39
CA MET A 127 3.68 -10.18 8.71
C MET A 127 2.53 -10.12 9.72
N ARG A 128 1.53 -9.27 9.48
CA ARG A 128 0.38 -9.14 10.39
C ARG A 128 -0.46 -10.40 10.43
N CYS A 129 -0.80 -10.93 9.25
CA CYS A 129 -1.56 -12.17 9.07
C CYS A 129 -1.45 -12.66 7.61
N GLU A 130 -1.83 -13.92 7.37
CA GLU A 130 -1.91 -14.48 6.02
C GLU A 130 -2.98 -13.73 5.19
N LYS A 131 -2.69 -13.45 3.92
CA LYS A 131 -3.58 -12.73 2.99
C LYS A 131 -4.15 -11.45 3.63
N SER A 132 -3.24 -10.64 4.17
CA SER A 132 -3.50 -9.45 5.00
C SER A 132 -4.73 -8.63 4.57
N LYS A 133 -4.78 -8.22 3.29
CA LYS A 133 -5.84 -7.39 2.69
C LYS A 133 -7.20 -8.11 2.68
N LEU A 134 -7.25 -9.34 2.15
CA LEU A 134 -8.47 -10.17 2.12
C LEU A 134 -8.99 -10.49 3.52
N THR A 135 -8.10 -10.89 4.43
CA THR A 135 -8.44 -11.21 5.83
C THR A 135 -9.08 -10.01 6.51
N THR A 136 -8.53 -8.80 6.31
CA THR A 136 -9.12 -7.59 6.88
C THR A 136 -10.48 -7.26 6.28
N VAL A 137 -10.64 -7.34 4.95
CA VAL A 137 -11.95 -7.14 4.30
C VAL A 137 -13.00 -8.07 4.90
N LYS A 138 -12.68 -9.36 5.05
CA LYS A 138 -13.59 -10.35 5.65
C LYS A 138 -13.89 -10.07 7.12
N ALA A 139 -12.93 -9.56 7.89
CA ALA A 139 -13.15 -9.17 9.27
C ALA A 139 -14.06 -7.93 9.40
N LEU A 140 -13.93 -6.93 8.53
CA LEU A 140 -14.84 -5.78 8.50
C LEU A 140 -16.28 -6.23 8.13
N GLN A 141 -16.39 -7.17 7.18
CA GLN A 141 -17.67 -7.77 6.80
C GLN A 141 -18.33 -8.55 7.94
N SER A 142 -17.56 -9.31 8.70
CA SER A 142 -18.10 -10.12 9.81
C SER A 142 -18.65 -9.29 10.97
N ILE A 143 -18.26 -8.02 11.08
CA ILE A 143 -18.78 -7.07 12.07
C ILE A 143 -19.84 -6.12 11.49
N GLY A 144 -20.40 -6.42 10.31
CA GLY A 144 -21.59 -5.75 9.77
C GLY A 144 -21.34 -4.59 8.80
N TYR A 145 -20.12 -4.44 8.27
CA TYR A 145 -19.84 -3.47 7.19
C TYR A 145 -19.86 -4.13 5.81
N ASP A 146 -20.38 -3.41 4.82
CA ASP A 146 -20.04 -3.69 3.43
C ASP A 146 -18.71 -2.99 3.11
N THR A 147 -17.89 -3.60 2.26
CA THR A 147 -16.61 -3.03 1.84
C THR A 147 -16.66 -2.63 0.37
N ILE A 148 -16.05 -1.48 0.05
CA ILE A 148 -15.72 -1.07 -1.31
C ILE A 148 -14.19 -1.02 -1.37
N ALA A 149 -13.58 -1.63 -2.37
CA ALA A 149 -12.12 -1.74 -2.42
C ALA A 149 -11.52 -1.18 -3.72
N SER A 150 -10.32 -0.60 -3.62
CA SER A 150 -9.52 -0.20 -4.77
C SER A 150 -8.05 -0.55 -4.58
N GLY A 151 -7.43 -1.06 -5.64
CA GLY A 151 -6.01 -1.43 -5.69
C GLY A 151 -5.47 -1.34 -7.12
N ASP A 152 -4.18 -1.58 -7.32
CA ASP A 152 -3.52 -1.45 -8.62
C ASP A 152 -2.90 -2.77 -9.10
N SER A 153 -2.76 -3.78 -8.23
CA SER A 153 -1.93 -4.94 -8.52
C SER A 153 -2.56 -6.29 -8.13
N PHE A 154 -1.84 -7.39 -8.43
CA PHE A 154 -2.33 -8.75 -8.19
C PHE A 154 -2.59 -9.06 -6.71
N ASN A 155 -1.87 -8.44 -5.77
CA ASN A 155 -2.08 -8.68 -4.34
C ASN A 155 -3.39 -8.06 -3.81
N ASP A 156 -4.01 -7.16 -4.57
CA ASP A 156 -5.27 -6.50 -4.21
C ASP A 156 -6.51 -7.28 -4.61
N LEU A 157 -6.40 -8.14 -5.63
CA LEU A 157 -7.54 -8.82 -6.25
C LEU A 157 -8.41 -9.55 -5.21
N GLY A 158 -7.79 -10.16 -4.20
CA GLY A 158 -8.52 -10.80 -3.11
C GLY A 158 -9.41 -9.84 -2.33
N MET A 159 -8.92 -8.65 -2.01
CA MET A 159 -9.69 -7.60 -1.31
C MET A 159 -10.76 -6.99 -2.22
N ILE A 160 -10.42 -6.78 -3.50
CA ILE A 160 -11.30 -6.19 -4.53
C ILE A 160 -12.50 -7.09 -4.79
N GLN A 161 -12.25 -8.36 -5.12
CA GLN A 161 -13.29 -9.33 -5.46
C GLN A 161 -14.14 -9.74 -4.25
N ALA A 162 -13.59 -9.67 -3.04
CA ALA A 162 -14.34 -9.96 -1.82
C ALA A 162 -15.30 -8.83 -1.39
N SER A 163 -15.10 -7.63 -1.92
CA SER A 163 -15.86 -6.42 -1.57
C SER A 163 -17.16 -6.33 -2.38
N LYS A 164 -18.16 -5.57 -1.89
CA LYS A 164 -19.45 -5.41 -2.59
C LYS A 164 -19.27 -4.68 -3.93
N ALA A 165 -18.25 -3.84 -4.02
CA ALA A 165 -17.78 -3.18 -5.22
C ALA A 165 -16.25 -3.09 -5.15
N GLY A 166 -15.60 -3.22 -6.30
CA GLY A 166 -14.15 -3.28 -6.41
C GLY A 166 -13.67 -2.58 -7.67
N PHE A 167 -12.54 -1.88 -7.59
CA PHE A 167 -12.00 -1.09 -8.69
C PHE A 167 -10.49 -1.29 -8.82
N LEU A 168 -10.01 -1.27 -10.06
CA LEU A 168 -8.59 -1.14 -10.37
C LEU A 168 -8.27 0.35 -10.56
N PHE A 169 -7.11 0.78 -10.07
CA PHE A 169 -6.66 2.16 -10.24
C PHE A 169 -5.19 2.18 -10.69
N LYS A 170 -4.90 2.85 -11.81
CA LYS A 170 -3.56 2.91 -12.41
C LYS A 170 -2.89 1.53 -12.58
N SER A 171 -3.72 0.50 -12.75
CA SER A 171 -3.30 -0.90 -12.85
C SER A 171 -2.60 -1.20 -14.18
N THR A 172 -1.78 -2.25 -14.20
CA THR A 172 -1.14 -2.72 -15.44
C THR A 172 -2.15 -3.22 -16.47
N GLU A 173 -1.82 -3.10 -17.77
CA GLU A 173 -2.64 -3.62 -18.87
C GLU A 173 -2.89 -5.13 -18.78
N GLN A 174 -1.91 -5.89 -18.26
CA GLN A 174 -2.06 -7.33 -18.07
C GLN A 174 -3.17 -7.64 -17.07
N ILE A 175 -3.20 -6.98 -15.91
CA ILE A 175 -4.24 -7.20 -14.90
C ILE A 175 -5.61 -6.78 -15.43
N LYS A 176 -5.69 -5.66 -16.15
CA LYS A 176 -6.94 -5.22 -16.80
C LYS A 176 -7.45 -6.25 -17.81
N ALA A 177 -6.55 -6.87 -18.58
CA ALA A 177 -6.89 -7.90 -19.55
C ALA A 177 -7.30 -9.22 -18.90
N ASP A 178 -6.67 -9.59 -17.77
CA ASP A 178 -6.98 -10.80 -17.01
C ASP A 178 -8.27 -10.67 -16.18
N HIS A 179 -8.63 -9.45 -15.81
CA HIS A 179 -9.81 -9.10 -14.99
C HIS A 179 -10.71 -8.04 -15.63
N PRO A 180 -11.23 -8.26 -16.84
CA PRO A 180 -12.06 -7.28 -17.55
C PRO A 180 -13.40 -7.00 -16.83
N GLU A 181 -13.80 -7.85 -15.90
CA GLU A 181 -14.96 -7.66 -15.04
C GLU A 181 -14.79 -6.57 -13.98
N ILE A 182 -13.55 -6.18 -13.67
CA ILE A 182 -13.24 -5.16 -12.65
C ILE A 182 -13.04 -3.81 -13.36
N PRO A 183 -13.87 -2.79 -13.10
CA PRO A 183 -13.68 -1.48 -13.71
C PRO A 183 -12.33 -0.88 -13.32
N ALA A 184 -11.61 -0.34 -14.31
CA ALA A 184 -10.30 0.26 -14.13
C ALA A 184 -10.33 1.77 -14.43
N PHE A 185 -9.69 2.55 -13.57
CA PHE A 185 -9.62 4.02 -13.67
C PHE A 185 -8.17 4.49 -13.64
N GLU A 186 -7.91 5.63 -14.28
CA GLU A 186 -6.58 6.26 -14.29
C GLU A 186 -6.55 7.57 -13.51
N GLU A 187 -7.69 8.27 -13.40
CA GLU A 187 -7.79 9.56 -12.71
C GLU A 187 -8.55 9.43 -11.39
N PHE A 188 -8.11 10.17 -10.38
CA PHE A 188 -8.73 10.13 -9.05
C PHE A 188 -10.19 10.56 -9.07
N ASP A 189 -10.56 11.49 -9.94
CA ASP A 189 -11.95 11.97 -10.07
C ASP A 189 -12.90 10.87 -10.54
N ASP A 190 -12.45 10.05 -11.51
CA ASP A 190 -13.23 8.93 -12.02
C ASP A 190 -13.37 7.81 -10.97
N LEU A 191 -12.27 7.48 -10.29
CA LEU A 191 -12.29 6.52 -9.18
C LEU A 191 -13.22 6.99 -8.06
N LEU A 192 -13.13 8.27 -7.69
CA LEU A 192 -13.97 8.87 -6.65
C LEU A 192 -15.46 8.80 -7.03
N ALA A 193 -15.80 9.14 -8.27
CA ALA A 193 -17.18 9.04 -8.78
C ALA A 193 -17.69 7.59 -8.72
N ALA A 194 -16.87 6.62 -9.11
CA ALA A 194 -17.23 5.20 -9.06
C ALA A 194 -17.44 4.70 -7.62
N ILE A 195 -16.55 5.08 -6.69
CA ILE A 195 -16.71 4.77 -5.26
C ILE A 195 -18.00 5.40 -4.72
N LYS A 196 -18.26 6.68 -5.01
CA LYS A 196 -19.48 7.38 -4.56
C LYS A 196 -20.76 6.76 -5.10
N ALA A 197 -20.75 6.27 -6.35
CA ALA A 197 -21.89 5.55 -6.93
C ALA A 197 -22.15 4.20 -6.26
N ALA A 198 -21.11 3.59 -5.67
CA ALA A 198 -21.20 2.31 -4.97
C ALA A 198 -21.48 2.44 -3.47
N LEU A 199 -21.41 3.63 -2.87
CA LEU A 199 -21.75 3.87 -1.46
C LEU A 199 -23.25 3.64 -1.22
#